data_AF-A0A259DCQ1-F1
#
_entry.id   AF-A0A259DCQ1-F1
#
_cell.length_a   1.000
_cell.length_b   1.000
_cell.length_c   1.000
_cell.angle_alpha   90.00
_cell.angle_beta   90.00
_cell.angle_gamma   90.00
#
_symmetry.space_group_name_H-M   'P 1'
#
loop_
_entity.id
_entity.type
_entity.pdbx_description
1 polymer ?
#
loop_
_entity_poly.entity_id
_entity_poly.type
_entity_poly.pdbx_seq_one_letter_code
_entity_poly.pdbx_strand_id
1 'polypeptide(L)'
;GDNVPLNNVQNERTTVTAGADLALTLSGPATAAAGSGVTLSLTATNNGPDPVTTAVVQFDIPSGLANVVPPPGCALTGSTYFCTIAGPIALGASVTLNFDAQIAAASNSTITAVGSVEDVSPEDPVVSNNTDTLDIEVTEGSDVFIVKDRVPASGTVLVGDPVAFRLSAGYTGDDPSGLVITDTLPANYSVVSTDVSAAPGWDCAVLGQTITCTRATGSGPGANVSLGTIVINTTATDAGSATNEATITSTGPLDPDLANNTDSDGGAVIEVPNVDLEARKSGPSPALVVVGNSYDFAISVANRGNTAFFGTVVMTDSLPAGLEVTGYTQNGWTCLPAASPAVPVVGADTITCTRIYTEASPLGAGQATPPVILQTTATAEGVIVNSLTVTTPFTNLEDLNLANNIVTYGVTGSTGDNSADIATIKTADLATLPVGEVQTFTIEVTNTGPQPSTAITLTDNLVRLINNAEGPDGAGLVSIAVAANAASGVACTAPVTGGTSRRLECTIDTLPICTPGADCPVITIAVRPGGEGGERTNTARAISSAVADR
;
A
#
# COMPACT_ATOMS: atom_id res chain seq x y z
N GLY A 1 86.69 -17.40 -50.29
CA GLY A 1 85.49 -16.63 -49.94
C GLY A 1 84.31 -17.43 -50.37
N ASP A 2 83.36 -17.66 -49.47
CA ASP A 2 82.08 -18.28 -49.80
C ASP A 2 81.37 -17.42 -50.85
N ASN A 3 81.06 -18.03 -51.99
CA ASN A 3 80.54 -17.39 -53.17
C ASN A 3 78.99 -17.37 -53.19
N VAL A 4 78.33 -17.91 -52.16
CA VAL A 4 76.88 -17.73 -51.94
C VAL A 4 76.54 -17.55 -50.44
N PRO A 5 77.06 -16.53 -49.74
CA PRO A 5 76.93 -16.41 -48.27
C PRO A 5 75.49 -16.38 -47.73
N LEU A 6 74.50 -16.11 -48.60
CA LEU A 6 73.09 -15.98 -48.25
C LEU A 6 72.37 -17.34 -48.06
N ASN A 7 72.97 -18.47 -48.45
CA ASN A 7 72.34 -19.79 -48.28
C ASN A 7 72.72 -20.52 -46.98
N ASN A 8 73.59 -19.93 -46.15
CA ASN A 8 74.00 -20.49 -44.86
C ASN A 8 73.01 -20.20 -43.72
N VAL A 9 71.84 -19.65 -44.05
CA VAL A 9 70.78 -19.32 -43.09
C VAL A 9 69.48 -19.90 -43.62
N GLN A 10 68.93 -20.90 -42.92
CA GLN A 10 67.58 -21.41 -43.16
C GLN A 10 66.70 -20.94 -42.00
N ASN A 11 65.65 -20.20 -42.31
CA ASN A 11 64.67 -19.74 -41.33
C ASN A 11 63.42 -20.62 -41.44
N GLU A 12 63.07 -21.31 -40.36
CA GLU A 12 61.73 -21.90 -40.21
C GLU A 12 60.89 -20.93 -39.36
N ARG A 13 59.73 -20.51 -39.87
CA ARG A 13 58.85 -19.60 -39.13
C ARG A 13 57.81 -20.41 -38.38
N THR A 14 57.92 -20.45 -37.06
CA THR A 14 56.89 -20.99 -36.18
C THR A 14 56.05 -19.84 -35.61
N THR A 15 54.73 -19.93 -35.75
CA THR A 15 53.79 -19.01 -35.10
C THR A 15 53.29 -19.67 -33.81
N VAL A 16 53.45 -19.00 -32.67
CA VAL A 16 52.88 -19.41 -31.38
C VAL A 16 51.70 -18.49 -31.09
N THR A 17 50.53 -19.06 -30.83
CA THR A 17 49.33 -18.33 -30.38
C THR A 17 49.25 -18.35 -28.85
N ALA A 18 48.55 -17.38 -28.27
CA ALA A 18 48.26 -17.37 -26.83
C ALA A 18 47.40 -18.59 -26.46
N GLY A 19 47.65 -19.19 -25.30
CA GLY A 19 46.95 -20.38 -24.81
C GLY A 19 46.93 -20.44 -23.29
N ALA A 20 45.81 -20.87 -22.72
CA ALA A 20 45.64 -21.10 -21.29
C ALA A 20 45.58 -22.61 -20.98
N ASP A 21 45.49 -22.98 -19.70
CA ASP A 21 45.26 -24.37 -19.25
C ASP A 21 44.48 -24.28 -17.93
N LEU A 22 43.17 -24.55 -17.97
CA LEU A 22 42.30 -24.52 -16.80
C LEU A 22 42.00 -25.93 -16.30
N ALA A 23 42.62 -26.27 -15.17
CA ALA A 23 42.25 -27.46 -14.42
C ALA A 23 41.08 -27.17 -13.49
N LEU A 24 40.05 -28.03 -13.51
CA LEU A 24 38.99 -28.01 -12.52
C LEU A 24 39.29 -29.01 -11.39
N THR A 25 38.97 -28.63 -10.16
CA THR A 25 38.93 -29.55 -9.02
C THR A 25 37.61 -29.38 -8.28
N LEU A 26 36.91 -30.48 -8.07
CA LEU A 26 35.66 -30.54 -7.32
C LEU A 26 35.94 -31.13 -5.94
N SER A 27 35.52 -30.43 -4.89
CA SER A 27 35.73 -30.86 -3.51
C SER A 27 34.47 -30.67 -2.66
N GLY A 28 34.36 -31.48 -1.62
CA GLY A 28 33.22 -31.55 -0.72
C GLY A 28 33.41 -32.66 0.32
N PRO A 29 32.40 -32.94 1.14
CA PRO A 29 32.48 -34.04 2.10
C PRO A 29 32.49 -35.40 1.39
N ALA A 30 33.29 -36.35 1.89
CA ALA A 30 33.28 -37.73 1.39
C ALA A 30 32.04 -38.52 1.84
N THR A 31 31.46 -38.13 2.98
CA THR A 31 30.24 -38.72 3.55
C THR A 31 29.31 -37.62 4.05
N ALA A 32 28.00 -37.79 3.87
CA ALA A 32 26.99 -36.86 4.40
C ALA A 32 25.71 -37.61 4.79
N ALA A 33 25.05 -37.18 5.86
CA ALA A 33 23.77 -37.77 6.24
C ALA A 33 22.66 -37.31 5.29
N ALA A 34 21.70 -38.19 5.01
CA ALA A 34 20.47 -37.79 4.34
C ALA A 34 19.78 -36.65 5.14
N GLY A 35 19.21 -35.68 4.42
CA GLY A 35 18.68 -34.44 4.99
C GLY A 35 19.73 -33.38 5.32
N SER A 36 21.02 -33.71 5.43
CA SER A 36 22.02 -32.72 5.83
C SER A 36 22.35 -31.72 4.71
N GLY A 37 22.73 -30.50 5.11
CA GLY A 37 23.32 -29.52 4.21
C GLY A 37 24.78 -29.85 3.87
N VAL A 38 25.16 -29.67 2.61
CA VAL A 38 26.51 -29.87 2.09
C VAL A 38 26.93 -28.69 1.21
N THR A 39 28.23 -28.38 1.23
CA THR A 39 28.84 -27.39 0.34
C THR A 39 29.77 -28.10 -0.63
N LEU A 40 29.56 -27.88 -1.94
CA LEU A 40 30.40 -28.36 -3.02
C LEU A 40 31.19 -27.20 -3.62
N SER A 41 32.52 -27.36 -3.71
CA SER A 41 33.44 -26.30 -4.15
C SER A 41 34.09 -26.70 -5.47
N LEU A 42 33.76 -25.99 -6.54
CA LEU A 42 34.38 -26.13 -7.86
C LEU A 42 35.50 -25.08 -7.97
N THR A 43 36.74 -25.53 -8.05
CA THR A 43 37.93 -24.66 -8.14
C THR A 43 38.57 -24.77 -9.50
N ALA A 44 38.51 -23.71 -10.30
CA ALA A 44 39.20 -23.60 -11.58
C ALA A 44 40.57 -22.95 -11.38
N THR A 45 41.65 -23.62 -11.76
CA THR A 45 43.05 -23.18 -11.60
C THR A 45 43.75 -23.04 -12.94
N ASN A 46 44.34 -21.87 -13.21
CA ASN A 46 45.08 -21.64 -14.45
C ASN A 46 46.54 -22.13 -14.32
N ASN A 47 46.85 -23.27 -14.93
CA ASN A 47 48.20 -23.81 -15.04
C ASN A 47 48.95 -23.31 -16.29
N GLY A 48 48.24 -22.62 -17.19
CA GLY A 48 48.73 -22.18 -18.48
C GLY A 48 49.53 -20.88 -18.42
N PRO A 49 50.39 -20.63 -19.41
CA PRO A 49 51.31 -19.48 -19.40
C PRO A 49 50.60 -18.12 -19.54
N ASP A 50 49.40 -18.10 -20.13
CA ASP A 50 48.60 -16.88 -20.35
C ASP A 50 47.40 -16.78 -19.39
N PRO A 51 46.99 -15.57 -18.98
CA PRO A 51 45.82 -15.38 -18.13
C PRO A 51 44.51 -15.69 -18.86
N VAL A 52 43.59 -16.39 -18.18
CA VAL A 52 42.27 -16.77 -18.74
C VAL A 52 41.29 -15.62 -18.61
N THR A 53 40.94 -14.97 -19.71
CA THR A 53 40.05 -13.80 -19.74
C THR A 53 38.57 -14.13 -19.55
N THR A 54 38.13 -15.28 -20.03
CA THR A 54 36.76 -15.79 -19.86
C THR A 54 36.79 -17.31 -19.78
N ALA A 55 35.92 -17.87 -18.95
CA ALA A 55 35.62 -19.29 -18.87
C ALA A 55 34.22 -19.47 -18.28
N VAL A 56 33.57 -20.59 -18.61
CA VAL A 56 32.27 -20.99 -18.05
C VAL A 56 32.44 -22.29 -17.29
N VAL A 57 32.20 -22.25 -15.98
CA VAL A 57 32.11 -23.46 -15.16
C VAL A 57 30.69 -23.99 -15.24
N GLN A 58 30.55 -25.27 -15.53
CA GLN A 58 29.28 -25.99 -15.51
C GLN A 58 29.22 -26.90 -14.28
N PHE A 59 28.06 -26.92 -13.63
CA PHE A 59 27.77 -27.84 -12.54
C PHE A 59 26.43 -28.52 -12.82
N ASP A 60 26.47 -29.80 -13.17
CA ASP A 60 25.29 -30.63 -13.33
C ASP A 60 24.76 -30.98 -11.94
N ILE A 61 23.51 -30.63 -11.65
CA ILE A 61 22.87 -30.97 -10.38
C ILE A 61 22.70 -32.50 -10.35
N PRO A 62 23.46 -33.22 -9.51
CA PRO A 62 23.38 -34.66 -9.47
C PRO A 62 22.06 -35.10 -8.82
N SER A 63 21.54 -36.25 -9.26
CA SER A 63 20.40 -36.88 -8.59
C SER A 63 20.75 -37.16 -7.13
N GLY A 64 19.88 -36.74 -6.22
CA GLY A 64 20.10 -36.89 -4.77
C GLY A 64 20.50 -35.60 -4.07
N LEU A 65 20.73 -34.50 -4.79
CA LEU A 65 20.77 -33.15 -4.21
C LEU A 65 19.45 -32.42 -4.41
N ALA A 66 19.07 -31.64 -3.41
CA ALA A 66 17.93 -30.73 -3.42
C ALA A 66 18.33 -29.37 -2.87
N ASN A 67 17.44 -28.37 -3.00
CA ASN A 67 17.62 -27.04 -2.40
C ASN A 67 18.97 -26.40 -2.74
N VAL A 68 19.45 -26.59 -3.98
CA VAL A 68 20.76 -26.11 -4.43
C VAL A 68 20.76 -24.59 -4.55
N VAL A 69 21.65 -23.94 -3.81
CA VAL A 69 21.92 -22.51 -3.82
C VAL A 69 23.26 -22.27 -4.52
N PRO A 70 23.25 -21.72 -5.75
CA PRO A 70 24.48 -21.44 -6.48
C PRO A 70 25.14 -20.13 -6.00
N PRO A 71 26.44 -19.91 -6.29
CA PRO A 71 27.07 -18.63 -6.06
C PRO A 71 26.54 -17.56 -7.04
N PRO A 72 26.74 -16.25 -6.75
CA PRO A 72 26.34 -15.18 -7.65
C PRO A 72 27.00 -15.32 -9.04
N GLY A 73 26.24 -15.03 -10.11
CA GLY A 73 26.75 -15.10 -11.49
C GLY A 73 26.56 -16.44 -12.19
N CYS A 74 25.88 -17.40 -11.54
CA CYS A 74 25.44 -18.65 -12.14
C CYS A 74 23.99 -18.58 -12.65
N ALA A 75 23.73 -19.18 -13.81
CA ALA A 75 22.39 -19.31 -14.38
C ALA A 75 22.03 -20.79 -14.56
N LEU A 76 20.83 -21.19 -14.15
CA LEU A 76 20.33 -22.56 -14.32
C LEU A 76 19.65 -22.72 -15.68
N THR A 77 20.08 -23.70 -16.47
CA THR A 77 19.39 -24.14 -17.68
C THR A 77 19.16 -25.65 -17.61
N GLY A 78 17.90 -26.08 -17.55
CA GLY A 78 17.58 -27.48 -17.28
C GLY A 78 18.02 -27.89 -15.87
N SER A 79 18.93 -28.85 -15.77
CA SER A 79 19.52 -29.33 -14.51
C SER A 79 20.99 -28.94 -14.34
N THR A 80 21.47 -27.95 -15.10
CA THR A 80 22.89 -27.56 -15.12
C THR A 80 23.03 -26.07 -14.84
N TYR A 81 23.88 -25.73 -13.87
CA TYR A 81 24.29 -24.35 -13.62
C TYR A 81 25.45 -23.98 -14.53
N PHE A 82 25.36 -22.81 -15.16
CA PHE A 82 26.39 -22.20 -15.98
C PHE A 82 26.89 -20.93 -15.28
N CYS A 83 28.14 -20.94 -14.84
CA CYS A 83 28.75 -19.88 -14.06
C CYS A 83 29.86 -19.22 -14.87
N THR A 84 29.65 -17.97 -15.29
CA THR A 84 30.68 -17.22 -16.01
C THR A 84 31.71 -16.67 -15.01
N ILE A 85 32.99 -16.97 -15.23
CA ILE A 85 34.07 -16.38 -14.42
C ILE A 85 34.41 -15.00 -14.98
N ALA A 86 34.26 -13.95 -14.15
CA ALA A 86 34.54 -12.57 -14.53
C ALA A 86 36.01 -12.20 -14.29
N GLY A 87 36.79 -12.06 -15.37
CA GLY A 87 38.13 -11.45 -15.36
C GLY A 87 39.28 -12.43 -15.63
N PRO A 88 40.50 -11.90 -15.83
CA PRO A 88 41.68 -12.73 -16.08
C PRO A 88 42.02 -13.57 -14.85
N ILE A 89 41.91 -14.90 -14.93
CA ILE A 89 42.53 -15.82 -13.98
C ILE A 89 44.02 -15.84 -14.30
N ALA A 90 44.83 -15.17 -13.47
CA ALA A 90 46.28 -15.11 -13.67
C ALA A 90 46.93 -16.50 -13.61
N LEU A 91 48.12 -16.64 -14.20
CA LEU A 91 48.93 -17.86 -14.09
C LEU A 91 49.11 -18.26 -12.61
N GLY A 92 48.75 -19.50 -12.29
CA GLY A 92 48.81 -20.09 -10.96
C GLY A 92 47.71 -19.61 -10.00
N ALA A 93 46.78 -18.75 -10.44
CA ALA A 93 45.64 -18.34 -9.64
C ALA A 93 44.45 -19.30 -9.81
N SER A 94 43.57 -19.29 -8.82
CA SER A 94 42.35 -20.10 -8.82
C SER A 94 41.11 -19.26 -8.50
N VAL A 95 39.97 -19.67 -9.04
CA VAL A 95 38.64 -19.17 -8.68
C VAL A 95 37.82 -20.34 -8.14
N THR A 96 37.20 -20.15 -6.98
CA THR A 96 36.37 -21.17 -6.33
C THR A 96 34.91 -20.73 -6.32
N LEU A 97 34.02 -21.62 -6.77
CA LEU A 97 32.57 -21.47 -6.79
C LEU A 97 31.96 -22.47 -5.79
N ASN A 98 31.25 -21.95 -4.79
CA ASN A 98 30.62 -22.77 -3.75
C ASN A 98 29.12 -22.92 -4.02
N PHE A 99 28.65 -24.16 -4.06
CA PHE A 99 27.25 -24.53 -4.16
C PHE A 99 26.82 -25.17 -2.85
N ASP A 100 25.85 -24.57 -2.17
CA ASP A 100 25.22 -25.16 -0.99
C ASP A 100 24.03 -26.00 -1.45
N ALA A 101 23.85 -27.19 -0.91
CA ALA A 101 22.77 -28.11 -1.28
C ALA A 101 22.36 -28.96 -0.09
N GLN A 102 21.27 -29.70 -0.24
CA GLN A 102 20.78 -30.65 0.75
C GLN A 102 20.75 -32.06 0.20
N ILE A 103 21.14 -33.06 1.01
CA ILE A 103 21.11 -34.46 0.62
C ILE A 103 19.67 -34.99 0.65
N ALA A 104 19.09 -35.25 -0.52
CA ALA A 104 17.75 -35.84 -0.67
C ALA A 104 17.77 -37.33 -0.99
N ALA A 105 18.94 -37.89 -1.32
CA ALA A 105 19.11 -39.31 -1.55
C ALA A 105 18.95 -40.11 -0.25
N ALA A 106 18.49 -41.36 -0.37
CA ALA A 106 18.39 -42.28 0.75
C ALA A 106 19.77 -42.73 1.24
N SER A 107 19.88 -43.15 2.49
CA SER A 107 21.10 -43.74 3.03
C SER A 107 21.52 -45.03 2.33
N ASN A 108 22.81 -45.34 2.41
CA ASN A 108 23.48 -46.42 1.68
C ASN A 108 23.43 -46.24 0.14
N SER A 109 23.38 -45.00 -0.31
CA SER A 109 23.55 -44.62 -1.72
C SER A 109 24.79 -43.75 -1.91
N THR A 110 25.14 -43.47 -3.16
CA THR A 110 26.24 -42.59 -3.53
C THR A 110 25.72 -41.51 -4.47
N ILE A 111 26.04 -40.25 -4.17
CA ILE A 111 25.80 -39.13 -5.08
C ILE A 111 27.11 -38.86 -5.81
N THR A 112 27.09 -38.87 -7.14
CA THR A 112 28.23 -38.51 -7.98
C THR A 112 28.01 -37.13 -8.57
N ALA A 113 28.71 -36.13 -8.04
CA ALA A 113 28.70 -34.77 -8.55
C ALA A 113 29.73 -34.64 -9.68
N VAL A 114 29.39 -33.89 -10.73
CA VAL A 114 30.26 -33.65 -11.89
C VAL A 114 30.33 -32.15 -12.14
N GLY A 115 31.55 -31.63 -12.31
CA GLY A 115 31.80 -30.27 -12.76
C GLY A 115 32.65 -30.27 -14.02
N SER A 116 32.46 -29.28 -14.88
CA SER A 116 33.35 -29.03 -16.02
C SER A 116 33.64 -27.54 -16.20
N VAL A 117 34.71 -27.22 -16.93
CA VAL A 117 35.01 -25.86 -17.39
C VAL A 117 35.17 -25.83 -18.91
N GLU A 118 34.41 -24.95 -19.55
CA GLU A 118 34.32 -24.81 -21.01
C GLU A 118 34.43 -23.32 -21.42
N ASP A 119 34.39 -23.05 -22.73
CA ASP A 119 34.42 -21.70 -23.32
C ASP A 119 35.59 -20.82 -22.82
N VAL A 120 36.77 -21.43 -22.70
CA VAL A 120 37.99 -20.82 -22.18
C VAL A 120 38.66 -19.93 -23.24
N SER A 121 39.05 -18.72 -22.87
CA SER A 121 39.77 -17.77 -23.73
C SER A 121 40.97 -17.13 -22.99
N PRO A 122 42.21 -17.20 -23.50
CA PRO A 122 42.66 -17.92 -24.72
C PRO A 122 42.37 -19.42 -24.68
N GLU A 123 42.38 -20.09 -25.83
CA GLU A 123 42.02 -21.52 -25.96
C GLU A 123 42.85 -22.40 -25.01
N ASP A 124 42.17 -23.37 -24.40
CA ASP A 124 42.76 -24.39 -23.54
C ASP A 124 43.00 -25.69 -24.33
N PRO A 125 44.25 -26.04 -24.68
CA PRO A 125 44.56 -27.25 -25.41
C PRO A 125 44.59 -28.51 -24.53
N VAL A 126 44.49 -28.40 -23.20
CA VAL A 126 44.65 -29.50 -22.23
C VAL A 126 43.31 -29.93 -21.64
N VAL A 127 42.32 -30.18 -22.50
CA VAL A 127 40.94 -30.53 -22.10
C VAL A 127 40.76 -31.70 -21.10
N SER A 128 41.80 -32.53 -20.90
CA SER A 128 41.77 -33.68 -19.98
C SER A 128 41.67 -33.32 -18.50
N ASN A 129 41.98 -32.09 -18.09
CA ASN A 129 41.90 -31.64 -16.70
C ASN A 129 40.71 -30.68 -16.46
N ASN A 130 39.83 -30.51 -17.44
CA ASN A 130 38.72 -29.56 -17.39
C ASN A 130 37.47 -30.13 -16.72
N THR A 131 37.47 -31.41 -16.35
CA THR A 131 36.35 -32.10 -15.69
C THR A 131 36.85 -32.75 -14.41
N ASP A 132 36.04 -32.70 -13.36
CA ASP A 132 36.28 -33.45 -12.14
C ASP A 132 34.98 -34.02 -11.57
N THR A 133 35.11 -35.09 -10.79
CA THR A 133 33.98 -35.82 -10.19
C THR A 133 34.21 -36.04 -8.71
N LEU A 134 33.14 -35.93 -7.92
CA LEU A 134 33.18 -36.19 -6.49
C LEU A 134 32.04 -37.14 -6.12
N ASP A 135 32.40 -38.24 -5.46
CA ASP A 135 31.45 -39.16 -4.86
C ASP A 135 31.22 -38.81 -3.38
N ILE A 136 29.96 -38.82 -2.97
CA ILE A 136 29.51 -38.60 -1.60
C ILE A 136 28.72 -39.82 -1.16
N GLU A 137 29.22 -40.54 -0.16
CA GLU A 137 28.49 -41.66 0.46
C GLU A 137 27.42 -41.13 1.42
N VAL A 138 26.18 -41.59 1.25
CA VAL A 138 25.04 -41.11 2.04
C VAL A 138 24.81 -41.99 3.27
N THR A 139 24.87 -41.39 4.45
CA THR A 139 24.55 -42.05 5.74
C THR A 139 23.12 -41.77 6.18
N GLU A 140 22.63 -42.50 7.18
CA GLU A 140 21.27 -42.36 7.73
C GLU A 140 20.99 -40.94 8.25
N GLY A 141 19.84 -40.37 7.89
CA GLY A 141 19.41 -39.04 8.37
C GLY A 141 18.11 -38.55 7.74
N SER A 142 17.38 -37.68 8.42
CA SER A 142 16.13 -37.10 7.91
C SER A 142 15.92 -35.72 8.51
N ASP A 143 16.00 -34.69 7.67
CA ASP A 143 15.72 -33.30 8.07
C ASP A 143 14.21 -33.08 8.05
N VAL A 144 13.58 -33.09 9.22
CA VAL A 144 12.15 -32.78 9.35
C VAL A 144 11.99 -31.29 9.58
N PHE A 145 10.90 -30.70 9.13
CA PHE A 145 10.64 -29.29 9.36
C PHE A 145 9.15 -29.01 9.52
N ILE A 146 8.82 -27.87 10.11
CA ILE A 146 7.45 -27.38 10.24
C ILE A 146 7.38 -25.91 9.84
N VAL A 147 6.31 -25.56 9.14
CA VAL A 147 5.92 -24.18 8.84
C VAL A 147 4.56 -23.92 9.47
N LYS A 148 4.43 -22.78 10.13
CA LYS A 148 3.23 -22.35 10.83
C LYS A 148 2.73 -21.01 10.31
N ASP A 149 1.48 -20.97 9.88
CA ASP A 149 0.82 -19.73 9.50
C ASP A 149 -0.54 -19.56 10.18
N ARG A 150 -1.02 -18.31 10.21
CA ARG A 150 -2.33 -17.93 10.75
C ARG A 150 -3.22 -17.38 9.65
N VAL A 151 -4.52 -17.67 9.75
CA VAL A 151 -5.56 -17.03 8.95
C VAL A 151 -6.55 -16.33 9.89
N PRO A 152 -6.75 -15.00 9.75
CA PRO A 152 -6.09 -14.09 8.79
C PRO A 152 -4.61 -13.83 9.12
N ALA A 153 -3.78 -13.72 8.07
CA ALA A 153 -2.31 -13.60 8.19
C ALA A 153 -1.83 -12.20 8.62
N SER A 154 -2.64 -11.17 8.41
CA SER A 154 -2.32 -9.79 8.76
C SER A 154 -3.57 -9.03 9.21
N GLY A 155 -3.37 -7.88 9.85
CA GLY A 155 -4.43 -7.08 10.45
C GLY A 155 -4.62 -7.36 11.93
N THR A 156 -5.40 -6.51 12.58
CA THR A 156 -5.85 -6.69 13.96
C THR A 156 -6.93 -7.77 13.99
N VAL A 157 -6.85 -8.67 14.96
CA VAL A 157 -7.91 -9.65 15.27
C VAL A 157 -8.80 -9.05 16.35
N LEU A 158 -10.11 -9.22 16.27
CA LEU A 158 -11.01 -8.81 17.35
C LEU A 158 -11.37 -10.01 18.24
N VAL A 159 -11.60 -9.76 19.52
CA VAL A 159 -12.20 -10.77 20.42
C VAL A 159 -13.53 -11.23 19.83
N GLY A 160 -13.69 -12.54 19.69
CA GLY A 160 -14.82 -13.21 19.04
C GLY A 160 -14.53 -13.68 17.60
N ASP A 161 -13.46 -13.18 16.97
CA ASP A 161 -13.13 -13.56 15.60
C ASP A 161 -12.65 -15.03 15.50
N PRO A 162 -13.03 -15.75 14.43
CA PRO A 162 -12.44 -17.03 14.11
C PRO A 162 -10.99 -16.85 13.63
N VAL A 163 -10.10 -17.66 14.17
CA VAL A 163 -8.68 -17.70 13.77
C VAL A 163 -8.29 -19.14 13.51
N ALA A 164 -7.66 -19.40 12.37
CA ALA A 164 -7.14 -20.73 12.05
C ALA A 164 -5.62 -20.72 12.02
N PHE A 165 -4.98 -21.69 12.68
CA PHE A 165 -3.55 -21.96 12.54
C PHE A 165 -3.35 -23.14 11.60
N ARG A 166 -2.38 -23.02 10.68
CA ARG A 166 -2.04 -24.07 9.74
C ARG A 166 -0.64 -24.56 10.04
N LEU A 167 -0.49 -25.87 10.21
CA LEU A 167 0.79 -26.54 10.46
C LEU A 167 1.12 -27.38 9.23
N SER A 168 2.12 -26.96 8.46
CA SER A 168 2.59 -27.66 7.27
C SER A 168 3.95 -28.27 7.57
N ALA A 169 3.99 -29.59 7.72
CA ALA A 169 5.23 -30.31 7.98
C ALA A 169 5.77 -30.97 6.72
N GLY A 170 7.08 -31.17 6.67
CA GLY A 170 7.75 -31.88 5.60
C GLY A 170 9.09 -32.43 6.05
N TYR A 171 9.79 -33.08 5.14
CA TYR A 171 11.17 -33.53 5.38
C TYR A 171 11.99 -33.69 4.09
N THR A 172 13.30 -33.74 4.24
CA THR A 172 14.26 -34.12 3.19
C THR A 172 15.20 -35.21 3.72
N GLY A 173 15.51 -36.21 2.90
CA GLY A 173 16.39 -37.32 3.27
C GLY A 173 15.66 -38.65 3.39
N ASP A 174 16.03 -39.48 4.37
CA ASP A 174 15.38 -40.78 4.64
C ASP A 174 13.96 -40.60 5.19
N ASP A 175 13.17 -41.67 5.17
CA ASP A 175 11.80 -41.69 5.71
C ASP A 175 11.82 -41.59 7.26
N PRO A 176 11.30 -40.50 7.86
CA PRO A 176 11.30 -40.34 9.31
C PRO A 176 10.22 -41.20 9.96
N SER A 177 10.40 -41.50 11.25
CA SER A 177 9.49 -42.31 12.05
C SER A 177 9.17 -41.67 13.40
N GLY A 178 7.98 -41.96 13.94
CA GLY A 178 7.52 -41.47 15.23
C GLY A 178 7.44 -39.94 15.27
N LEU A 179 6.83 -39.34 14.25
CA LEU A 179 6.67 -37.90 14.15
C LEU A 179 5.66 -37.40 15.18
N VAL A 180 6.01 -36.34 15.90
CA VAL A 180 5.14 -35.69 16.89
C VAL A 180 5.23 -34.18 16.70
N ILE A 181 4.10 -33.56 16.38
CA ILE A 181 3.91 -32.11 16.42
C ILE A 181 3.25 -31.74 17.74
N THR A 182 3.80 -30.74 18.43
CA THR A 182 3.22 -30.13 19.62
C THR A 182 3.01 -28.64 19.38
N ASP A 183 1.82 -28.15 19.69
CA ASP A 183 1.43 -26.75 19.55
C ASP A 183 0.63 -26.34 20.80
N THR A 184 1.15 -25.38 21.56
CA THR A 184 0.46 -24.88 22.76
C THR A 184 -0.05 -23.48 22.49
N LEU A 185 -1.37 -23.37 22.31
CA LEU A 185 -2.00 -22.09 22.00
C LEU A 185 -1.93 -21.09 23.16
N PRO A 186 -1.62 -19.81 22.88
CA PRO A 186 -1.78 -18.73 23.86
C PRO A 186 -3.18 -18.70 24.46
N ALA A 187 -3.30 -18.23 25.71
CA ALA A 187 -4.58 -18.15 26.42
C ALA A 187 -5.60 -17.24 25.73
N ASN A 188 -5.15 -16.36 24.83
CA ASN A 188 -6.00 -15.50 24.02
C ASN A 188 -6.87 -16.23 22.99
N TYR A 189 -6.63 -17.52 22.76
CA TYR A 189 -7.39 -18.34 21.81
C TYR A 189 -8.05 -19.51 22.52
N SER A 190 -9.21 -19.96 22.03
CA SER A 190 -9.83 -21.23 22.42
C SER A 190 -9.92 -22.17 21.23
N VAL A 191 -9.49 -23.42 21.38
CA VAL A 191 -9.61 -24.44 20.32
C VAL A 191 -11.07 -24.78 20.06
N VAL A 192 -11.45 -24.76 18.79
CA VAL A 192 -12.77 -25.19 18.30
C VAL A 192 -12.69 -26.58 17.70
N SER A 193 -11.75 -26.81 16.78
CA SER A 193 -11.56 -28.11 16.12
C SER A 193 -10.18 -28.25 15.48
N THR A 194 -9.81 -29.49 15.18
CA THR A 194 -8.63 -29.84 14.37
C THR A 194 -9.11 -30.55 13.11
N ASP A 195 -8.66 -30.08 11.94
CA ASP A 195 -8.92 -30.69 10.64
C ASP A 195 -7.62 -31.24 10.04
N VAL A 196 -7.62 -32.55 9.80
CA VAL A 196 -6.50 -33.31 9.23
C VAL A 196 -6.82 -33.86 7.83
N SER A 197 -7.91 -33.40 7.20
CA SER A 197 -8.36 -33.89 5.89
C SER A 197 -7.32 -33.70 4.79
N ALA A 198 -6.51 -32.63 4.88
CA ALA A 198 -5.38 -32.35 3.99
C ALA A 198 -4.02 -32.86 4.52
N ALA A 199 -4.03 -33.66 5.60
CA ALA A 199 -2.84 -34.20 6.27
C ALA A 199 -3.03 -35.69 6.59
N PRO A 200 -3.16 -36.56 5.57
CA PRO A 200 -3.42 -37.98 5.78
C PRO A 200 -2.30 -38.64 6.60
N GLY A 201 -2.69 -39.50 7.55
CA GLY A 201 -1.77 -40.21 8.44
C GLY A 201 -1.44 -39.49 9.75
N TRP A 202 -1.85 -38.23 9.90
CA TRP A 202 -1.82 -37.53 11.18
C TRP A 202 -3.05 -37.84 12.03
N ASP A 203 -2.83 -38.07 13.32
CA ASP A 203 -3.86 -38.17 14.35
C ASP A 203 -3.59 -37.11 15.42
N CYS A 204 -4.57 -36.26 15.70
CA CYS A 204 -4.43 -35.09 16.58
C CYS A 204 -5.35 -35.19 17.79
N ALA A 205 -4.79 -34.95 18.97
CA ALA A 205 -5.50 -34.84 20.22
C ALA A 205 -5.34 -33.44 20.83
N VAL A 206 -6.39 -32.95 21.48
CA VAL A 206 -6.41 -31.66 22.18
C VAL A 206 -6.58 -31.91 23.67
N LEU A 207 -5.63 -31.42 24.48
CA LEU A 207 -5.70 -31.46 25.94
C LEU A 207 -5.48 -30.05 26.50
N GLY A 208 -6.58 -29.40 26.91
CA GLY A 208 -6.55 -27.97 27.25
C GLY A 208 -6.19 -27.14 26.03
N GLN A 209 -5.10 -26.38 26.12
CA GLN A 209 -4.57 -25.54 25.03
C GLN A 209 -3.49 -26.22 24.20
N THR A 210 -3.09 -27.45 24.55
CA THR A 210 -2.03 -28.16 23.85
C THR A 210 -2.64 -29.13 22.84
N ILE A 211 -2.26 -28.95 21.58
CA ILE A 211 -2.54 -29.86 20.48
C ILE A 211 -1.31 -30.73 20.31
N THR A 212 -1.52 -32.05 20.30
CA THR A 212 -0.48 -33.03 19.98
C THR A 212 -0.95 -33.86 18.81
N CYS A 213 -0.22 -33.76 17.70
CA CYS A 213 -0.47 -34.54 16.49
C CYS A 213 0.65 -35.56 16.30
N THR A 214 0.29 -36.80 16.01
CA THR A 214 1.25 -37.90 15.82
C THR A 214 1.10 -38.51 14.44
N ARG A 215 2.22 -38.94 13.87
CA ARG A 215 2.25 -39.68 12.60
C ARG A 215 3.35 -40.74 12.66
N ALA A 216 3.02 -41.98 12.28
CA ALA A 216 3.90 -43.11 12.49
C ALA A 216 5.17 -43.06 11.62
N THR A 217 5.03 -42.70 10.34
CA THR A 217 6.12 -42.62 9.35
C THR A 217 5.85 -41.50 8.35
N GLY A 218 6.87 -41.10 7.59
CA GLY A 218 6.73 -40.20 6.44
C GLY A 218 6.06 -40.89 5.24
N SER A 219 6.70 -40.81 4.07
CA SER A 219 6.22 -41.34 2.78
C SER A 219 7.35 -41.86 1.88
N GLY A 220 8.49 -42.23 2.47
CA GLY A 220 9.70 -42.69 1.76
C GLY A 220 10.77 -41.61 1.60
N PRO A 221 11.99 -41.96 1.16
CA PRO A 221 13.06 -40.98 1.03
C PRO A 221 12.79 -39.98 -0.10
N GLY A 222 13.25 -38.74 0.04
CA GLY A 222 13.12 -37.75 -1.02
C GLY A 222 13.45 -36.32 -0.63
N ALA A 223 13.20 -35.40 -1.55
CA ALA A 223 13.38 -33.96 -1.37
C ALA A 223 12.06 -33.27 -1.02
N ASN A 224 12.05 -32.47 0.05
CA ASN A 224 10.91 -31.63 0.46
C ASN A 224 9.57 -32.40 0.45
N VAL A 225 9.58 -33.64 0.94
CA VAL A 225 8.40 -34.51 0.96
C VAL A 225 7.37 -33.89 1.91
N SER A 226 6.23 -33.50 1.35
CA SER A 226 5.15 -32.90 2.14
C SER A 226 4.43 -33.95 2.98
N LEU A 227 4.21 -33.63 4.26
CA LEU A 227 3.40 -34.42 5.18
C LEU A 227 1.96 -33.92 5.30
N GLY A 228 1.55 -32.99 4.42
CA GLY A 228 0.25 -32.32 4.43
C GLY A 228 0.13 -31.19 5.44
N THR A 229 -1.06 -30.57 5.49
CA THR A 229 -1.33 -29.39 6.34
C THR A 229 -2.45 -29.69 7.33
N ILE A 230 -2.14 -29.56 8.62
CA ILE A 230 -3.11 -29.66 9.72
C ILE A 230 -3.68 -28.26 9.97
N VAL A 231 -5.00 -28.15 10.11
CA VAL A 231 -5.67 -26.88 10.43
C VAL A 231 -6.27 -26.93 11.83
N ILE A 232 -5.84 -26.01 12.70
CA ILE A 232 -6.39 -25.83 14.05
C ILE A 232 -7.30 -24.61 14.02
N ASN A 233 -8.61 -24.84 14.07
CA ASN A 233 -9.61 -23.77 14.13
C ASN A 233 -9.79 -23.32 15.57
N THR A 234 -9.75 -22.01 15.79
CA THR A 234 -9.83 -21.37 17.10
C THR A 234 -10.75 -20.14 17.06
N THR A 235 -11.04 -19.59 18.23
CA THR A 235 -11.69 -18.30 18.39
C THR A 235 -10.83 -17.43 19.30
N ALA A 236 -10.65 -16.16 18.97
CA ALA A 236 -9.98 -15.21 19.86
C ALA A 236 -10.90 -14.87 21.05
N THR A 237 -10.44 -15.10 22.28
CA THR A 237 -11.25 -14.93 23.50
C THR A 237 -10.84 -13.74 24.34
N ASP A 238 -9.57 -13.32 24.27
CA ASP A 238 -9.04 -12.24 25.10
C ASP A 238 -8.11 -11.32 24.30
N ALA A 239 -8.16 -10.02 24.60
CA ALA A 239 -7.30 -9.01 23.99
C ALA A 239 -5.85 -9.13 24.45
N GLY A 240 -4.92 -8.68 23.62
CA GLY A 240 -3.48 -8.70 23.88
C GLY A 240 -2.65 -9.05 22.64
N SER A 241 -1.35 -9.10 22.80
CA SER A 241 -0.43 -9.61 21.78
C SER A 241 -0.22 -11.11 22.01
N ALA A 242 -0.54 -11.93 21.01
CA ALA A 242 -0.39 -13.38 21.09
C ALA A 242 0.47 -13.88 19.93
N THR A 243 1.49 -14.68 20.23
CA THR A 243 2.28 -15.42 19.24
C THR A 243 2.12 -16.89 19.53
N ASN A 244 1.76 -17.68 18.53
CA ASN A 244 1.64 -19.11 18.66
C ASN A 244 2.83 -19.81 18.00
N GLU A 245 3.39 -20.82 18.67
CA GLU A 245 4.57 -21.56 18.23
C GLU A 245 4.25 -23.05 18.22
N ALA A 246 4.71 -23.75 17.18
CA ALA A 246 4.60 -25.19 17.07
C ALA A 246 5.97 -25.83 16.83
N THR A 247 6.17 -27.01 17.39
CA THR A 247 7.40 -27.79 17.28
C THR A 247 7.11 -29.15 16.66
N ILE A 248 7.96 -29.65 15.77
CA ILE A 248 7.94 -31.03 15.30
C ILE A 248 9.16 -31.80 15.82
N THR A 249 8.98 -33.08 16.10
CA THR A 249 10.04 -34.01 16.49
C THR A 249 9.87 -35.34 15.76
N SER A 250 10.96 -36.09 15.61
CA SER A 250 10.96 -37.46 15.11
C SER A 250 11.75 -38.36 16.06
N THR A 251 11.47 -39.66 16.05
CA THR A 251 12.24 -40.66 16.83
C THR A 251 13.46 -41.20 16.10
N GLY A 252 13.55 -40.95 14.79
CA GLY A 252 14.64 -41.42 13.94
C GLY A 252 14.21 -41.52 12.46
N PRO A 253 15.15 -41.47 11.50
CA PRO A 253 16.59 -41.24 11.69
C PRO A 253 16.95 -39.87 12.29
N LEU A 254 18.23 -39.68 12.68
CA LEU A 254 18.68 -38.42 13.28
C LEU A 254 18.39 -37.25 12.33
N ASP A 255 17.84 -36.19 12.90
CA ASP A 255 17.65 -34.93 12.21
C ASP A 255 18.95 -34.10 12.24
N PRO A 256 19.55 -33.82 11.06
CA PRO A 256 20.78 -33.03 10.98
C PRO A 256 20.57 -31.52 11.18
N ASP A 257 19.35 -30.99 11.06
CA ASP A 257 19.04 -29.57 11.27
C ASP A 257 17.84 -29.37 12.21
N LEU A 258 18.12 -29.14 13.49
CA LEU A 258 17.05 -28.91 14.46
C LEU A 258 16.47 -27.48 14.42
N ALA A 259 17.01 -26.57 13.62
CA ALA A 259 16.62 -25.15 13.65
C ALA A 259 15.28 -24.88 12.95
N ASN A 260 14.90 -25.72 11.99
CA ASN A 260 13.64 -25.64 11.23
C ASN A 260 12.49 -26.48 11.86
N ASN A 261 12.76 -27.08 13.03
CA ASN A 261 11.79 -27.90 13.76
C ASN A 261 10.84 -27.11 14.64
N THR A 262 10.94 -25.79 14.63
CA THR A 262 10.07 -24.88 15.38
C THR A 262 9.72 -23.69 14.49
N ASP A 263 8.44 -23.35 14.42
CA ASP A 263 7.99 -22.17 13.71
C ASP A 263 6.83 -21.47 14.43
N SER A 264 6.75 -20.16 14.24
CA SER A 264 5.74 -19.30 14.85
C SER A 264 4.83 -18.67 13.80
N ASP A 265 3.60 -18.35 14.18
CA ASP A 265 2.64 -17.71 13.28
C ASP A 265 2.92 -16.21 13.00
N GLY A 266 4.06 -15.69 13.48
CA GLY A 266 4.43 -14.27 13.40
C GLY A 266 3.68 -13.35 14.37
N GLY A 267 2.73 -13.88 15.14
CA GLY A 267 1.95 -13.15 16.15
C GLY A 267 0.84 -12.23 15.62
N ALA A 268 -0.09 -11.91 16.51
CA ALA A 268 -1.25 -11.04 16.27
C ALA A 268 -1.45 -10.06 17.43
N VAL A 269 -2.00 -8.89 17.12
CA VAL A 269 -2.61 -8.01 18.11
C VAL A 269 -4.11 -8.28 18.10
N ILE A 270 -4.64 -8.65 19.27
CA ILE A 270 -6.06 -8.90 19.50
C ILE A 270 -6.64 -7.72 20.27
N GLU A 271 -7.68 -7.10 19.75
CA GLU A 271 -8.36 -5.97 20.38
C GLU A 271 -9.79 -6.34 20.80
N VAL A 272 -10.30 -5.64 21.82
CA VAL A 272 -11.72 -5.73 22.16
C VAL A 272 -12.52 -5.00 21.07
N PRO A 273 -13.58 -5.61 20.51
CA PRO A 273 -14.44 -4.93 19.55
C PRO A 273 -15.13 -3.73 20.22
N ASN A 274 -15.06 -2.58 19.57
CA ASN A 274 -15.72 -1.35 20.01
C ASN A 274 -16.39 -0.64 18.83
N VAL A 275 -17.51 0.01 19.14
CA VAL A 275 -18.17 0.99 18.27
C VAL A 275 -18.04 2.36 18.91
N ASP A 276 -17.80 3.38 18.10
CA ASP A 276 -17.75 4.79 18.52
C ASP A 276 -18.47 5.61 17.44
N LEU A 277 -19.59 6.27 17.77
CA LEU A 277 -20.42 6.98 16.79
C LEU A 277 -20.31 8.51 16.91
N GLU A 278 -19.36 9.07 16.17
CA GLU A 278 -19.11 10.52 16.11
C GLU A 278 -20.22 11.29 15.37
N ALA A 279 -20.77 12.31 16.02
CA ALA A 279 -21.70 13.26 15.43
C ALA A 279 -20.97 14.23 14.49
N ARG A 280 -21.51 14.45 13.29
CA ARG A 280 -20.95 15.38 12.31
C ARG A 280 -21.98 16.37 11.81
N LYS A 281 -21.64 17.65 11.87
CA LYS A 281 -22.46 18.74 11.37
C LYS A 281 -21.63 19.75 10.59
N SER A 282 -22.14 20.16 9.45
CA SER A 282 -21.59 21.24 8.63
C SER A 282 -22.70 22.17 8.14
N GLY A 283 -22.32 23.37 7.73
CA GLY A 283 -23.24 24.38 7.20
C GLY A 283 -22.55 25.28 6.18
N PRO A 284 -23.10 26.48 5.93
CA PRO A 284 -22.52 27.46 5.02
C PRO A 284 -21.07 27.78 5.37
N SER A 285 -20.21 27.76 4.35
CA SER A 285 -18.81 28.16 4.46
C SER A 285 -18.53 29.29 3.47
N PRO A 286 -18.28 30.52 3.95
CA PRO A 286 -18.08 30.93 5.34
C PRO A 286 -19.37 30.90 6.17
N ALA A 287 -19.23 30.86 7.49
CA ALA A 287 -20.34 30.70 8.44
C ALA A 287 -21.14 32.00 8.66
N LEU A 288 -21.54 32.63 7.56
CA LEU A 288 -22.28 33.88 7.51
C LEU A 288 -23.60 33.64 6.78
N VAL A 289 -24.68 34.19 7.32
CA VAL A 289 -26.03 34.02 6.75
C VAL A 289 -26.78 35.36 6.72
N VAL A 290 -27.63 35.55 5.71
CA VAL A 290 -28.51 36.71 5.57
C VAL A 290 -29.93 36.32 5.95
N VAL A 291 -30.58 37.15 6.77
CA VAL A 291 -31.96 36.92 7.21
C VAL A 291 -32.89 36.86 6.00
N GLY A 292 -33.66 35.78 5.89
CA GLY A 292 -34.59 35.51 4.79
C GLY A 292 -34.00 34.67 3.64
N ASN A 293 -32.68 34.45 3.61
CA ASN A 293 -32.03 33.60 2.61
C ASN A 293 -31.98 32.14 3.04
N SER A 294 -31.92 31.25 2.04
CA SER A 294 -31.84 29.79 2.24
C SER A 294 -30.40 29.27 2.21
N TYR A 295 -30.10 28.36 3.13
CA TYR A 295 -28.78 27.79 3.39
C TYR A 295 -28.90 26.31 3.75
N ASP A 296 -27.94 25.51 3.31
CA ASP A 296 -27.92 24.08 3.62
C ASP A 296 -27.05 23.77 4.84
N PHE A 297 -27.62 23.01 5.78
CA PHE A 297 -26.87 22.29 6.80
C PHE A 297 -26.85 20.81 6.48
N ALA A 298 -25.72 20.15 6.70
CA ALA A 298 -25.61 18.70 6.58
C ALA A 298 -25.33 18.08 7.95
N ILE A 299 -26.09 17.05 8.31
CA ILE A 299 -25.89 16.25 9.51
C ILE A 299 -25.64 14.79 9.14
N SER A 300 -24.68 14.15 9.80
CA SER A 300 -24.33 12.73 9.59
C SER A 300 -23.67 12.15 10.85
N VAL A 301 -23.46 10.83 10.84
CA VAL A 301 -22.74 10.10 11.88
C VAL A 301 -21.58 9.34 11.25
N ALA A 302 -20.48 9.17 11.97
CA ALA A 302 -19.38 8.31 11.54
C ALA A 302 -19.01 7.28 12.59
N ASN A 303 -18.78 6.04 12.17
CA ASN A 303 -18.26 5.00 13.04
C ASN A 303 -16.74 5.12 13.12
N ARG A 304 -16.21 5.56 14.26
CA ARG A 304 -14.79 5.67 14.59
C ARG A 304 -14.26 4.46 15.35
N GLY A 305 -15.12 3.50 15.68
CA GLY A 305 -14.73 2.27 16.33
C GLY A 305 -13.98 1.31 15.40
N ASN A 306 -13.48 0.22 15.96
CA ASN A 306 -12.73 -0.80 15.23
C ASN A 306 -13.61 -1.94 14.67
N THR A 307 -14.90 -1.96 15.00
CA THR A 307 -15.84 -2.96 14.48
C THR A 307 -17.07 -2.32 13.83
N ALA A 308 -17.84 -3.13 13.10
CA ALA A 308 -19.04 -2.68 12.43
C ALA A 308 -20.20 -2.46 13.41
N PHE A 309 -20.94 -1.37 13.22
CA PHE A 309 -22.17 -1.10 13.96
C PHE A 309 -23.38 -1.65 13.22
N PHE A 310 -24.25 -2.34 13.95
CA PHE A 310 -25.62 -2.64 13.52
C PHE A 310 -26.59 -2.41 14.66
N GLY A 311 -27.71 -1.78 14.35
CA GLY A 311 -28.58 -1.15 15.33
C GLY A 311 -29.32 0.04 14.75
N THR A 312 -29.95 0.81 15.63
CA THR A 312 -30.68 2.02 15.27
C THR A 312 -29.84 3.24 15.64
N VAL A 313 -29.50 4.07 14.66
CA VAL A 313 -28.90 5.39 14.88
C VAL A 313 -30.01 6.44 14.91
N VAL A 314 -30.00 7.29 15.92
CA VAL A 314 -30.91 8.43 16.07
C VAL A 314 -30.10 9.72 16.17
N MET A 315 -30.26 10.59 15.18
CA MET A 315 -29.74 11.95 15.17
C MET A 315 -30.82 12.91 15.66
N THR A 316 -30.52 13.72 16.68
CA THR A 316 -31.39 14.78 17.18
C THR A 316 -30.72 16.14 16.95
N ASP A 317 -31.20 16.87 15.96
CA ASP A 317 -30.81 18.25 15.68
C ASP A 317 -31.67 19.21 16.52
N SER A 318 -31.03 19.99 17.39
CA SER A 318 -31.68 21.00 18.25
C SER A 318 -31.56 22.36 17.58
N LEU A 319 -32.61 22.74 16.85
CA LEU A 319 -32.67 24.02 16.15
C LEU A 319 -32.77 25.16 17.17
N PRO A 320 -31.86 26.15 17.14
CA PRO A 320 -31.93 27.33 18.00
C PRO A 320 -33.00 28.31 17.49
N ALA A 321 -33.42 29.24 18.35
CA ALA A 321 -34.17 30.41 17.89
C ALA A 321 -33.34 31.19 16.83
N GLY A 322 -34.01 31.69 15.79
CA GLY A 322 -33.34 32.38 14.68
C GLY A 322 -33.00 31.49 13.47
N LEU A 323 -33.34 30.21 13.51
CA LEU A 323 -33.21 29.27 12.38
C LEU A 323 -34.55 28.56 12.12
N GLU A 324 -34.92 28.47 10.84
CA GLU A 324 -36.11 27.76 10.37
C GLU A 324 -35.70 26.70 9.35
N VAL A 325 -36.16 25.45 9.47
CA VAL A 325 -35.94 24.44 8.44
C VAL A 325 -37.17 24.36 7.53
N THR A 326 -36.95 24.59 6.24
CA THR A 326 -37.98 24.63 5.18
C THR A 326 -38.03 23.37 4.33
N GLY A 327 -37.12 22.41 4.54
CA GLY A 327 -37.10 21.15 3.82
C GLY A 327 -35.99 20.20 4.24
N TYR A 328 -36.13 18.92 3.89
CA TYR A 328 -35.12 17.89 4.15
C TYR A 328 -34.83 17.05 2.90
N THR A 329 -33.56 16.78 2.65
CA THR A 329 -33.13 15.66 1.80
C THR A 329 -32.66 14.53 2.71
N GLN A 330 -33.47 13.47 2.82
CA GLN A 330 -33.30 12.45 3.84
C GLN A 330 -32.23 11.39 3.53
N ASN A 331 -31.88 11.11 2.27
CA ASN A 331 -30.80 10.16 1.89
C ASN A 331 -30.85 8.79 2.62
N GLY A 332 -32.05 8.21 2.76
CA GLY A 332 -32.28 6.92 3.43
C GLY A 332 -32.52 7.00 4.94
N TRP A 333 -32.63 8.20 5.50
CA TRP A 333 -33.10 8.44 6.86
C TRP A 333 -34.62 8.64 6.91
N THR A 334 -35.20 8.41 8.08
CA THR A 334 -36.58 8.78 8.39
C THR A 334 -36.58 9.88 9.44
N CYS A 335 -37.00 11.09 9.09
CA CYS A 335 -36.97 12.24 9.99
C CYS A 335 -38.37 12.69 10.45
N LEU A 336 -38.44 13.15 11.70
CA LEU A 336 -39.59 13.77 12.32
C LEU A 336 -39.23 15.18 12.81
N PRO A 337 -40.11 16.19 12.64
CA PRO A 337 -41.40 16.11 11.94
C PRO A 337 -41.23 15.81 10.44
N ALA A 338 -42.24 15.18 9.83
CA ALA A 338 -42.14 14.71 8.45
C ALA A 338 -41.98 15.87 7.46
N ALA A 339 -41.20 15.66 6.38
CA ALA A 339 -40.89 16.67 5.35
C ALA A 339 -42.12 17.37 4.76
N SER A 340 -43.27 16.70 4.76
CA SER A 340 -44.57 17.26 4.38
C SER A 340 -45.66 16.52 5.15
N PRO A 341 -46.68 17.21 5.71
CA PRO A 341 -46.92 18.66 5.69
C PRO A 341 -46.31 19.42 6.88
N ALA A 342 -45.44 18.80 7.67
CA ALA A 342 -45.04 19.31 9.00
C ALA A 342 -43.82 20.26 8.97
N VAL A 343 -43.44 20.75 7.80
CA VAL A 343 -42.42 21.78 7.55
C VAL A 343 -43.17 23.07 7.14
N PRO A 344 -42.75 24.26 7.59
CA PRO A 344 -41.47 24.57 8.25
C PRO A 344 -41.41 24.22 9.74
N VAL A 345 -40.20 23.94 10.22
CA VAL A 345 -39.87 23.79 11.65
C VAL A 345 -39.14 25.05 12.11
N VAL A 346 -39.77 25.81 13.00
CA VAL A 346 -39.23 27.08 13.51
C VAL A 346 -38.57 26.84 14.84
N GLY A 347 -37.29 27.22 14.98
CA GLY A 347 -36.58 27.11 16.25
C GLY A 347 -37.13 28.06 17.33
N ALA A 348 -37.10 27.71 18.62
CA ALA A 348 -36.42 26.55 19.21
C ALA A 348 -37.29 25.28 19.18
N ASP A 349 -36.84 24.27 18.43
CA ASP A 349 -37.51 22.97 18.28
C ASP A 349 -36.46 21.90 17.88
N THR A 350 -36.88 20.65 17.69
CA THR A 350 -35.98 19.53 17.37
C THR A 350 -36.40 18.78 16.12
N ILE A 351 -35.40 18.32 15.36
CA ILE A 351 -35.58 17.36 14.27
C ILE A 351 -34.89 16.07 14.66
N THR A 352 -35.63 14.97 14.63
CA THR A 352 -35.11 13.63 14.94
C THR A 352 -35.10 12.78 13.70
N CYS A 353 -33.91 12.32 13.26
CA CYS A 353 -33.72 11.45 12.12
C CYS A 353 -33.22 10.07 12.57
N THR A 354 -33.89 9.02 12.10
CA THR A 354 -33.59 7.63 12.47
C THR A 354 -33.19 6.81 11.25
N ARG A 355 -32.21 5.93 11.43
CA ARG A 355 -31.79 4.94 10.43
C ARG A 355 -31.39 3.63 11.09
N ILE A 356 -31.74 2.51 10.45
CA ILE A 356 -31.46 1.16 10.94
C ILE A 356 -30.36 0.53 10.08
N TYR A 357 -29.37 -0.05 10.74
CA TYR A 357 -28.31 -0.88 10.16
C TYR A 357 -28.48 -2.32 10.65
N THR A 358 -28.27 -3.30 9.77
CA THR A 358 -28.41 -4.73 10.09
C THR A 358 -27.06 -5.42 9.97
N GLU A 359 -26.92 -6.63 10.51
CA GLU A 359 -25.68 -7.41 10.37
C GLU A 359 -25.30 -7.67 8.91
N ALA A 360 -26.30 -7.86 8.03
CA ALA A 360 -26.09 -8.03 6.58
C ALA A 360 -25.76 -6.71 5.84
N SER A 361 -25.98 -5.55 6.46
CA SER A 361 -25.69 -4.23 5.91
C SER A 361 -25.33 -3.25 7.02
N PRO A 362 -24.16 -3.43 7.68
CA PRO A 362 -23.78 -2.65 8.85
C PRO A 362 -23.10 -1.34 8.46
N LEU A 363 -22.96 -0.42 9.42
CA LEU A 363 -22.06 0.73 9.30
C LEU A 363 -20.65 0.27 9.69
N GLY A 364 -19.84 -0.07 8.69
CA GLY A 364 -18.47 -0.56 8.90
C GLY A 364 -17.58 0.43 9.66
N ALA A 365 -16.54 -0.09 10.31
CA ALA A 365 -15.50 0.73 10.94
C ALA A 365 -14.92 1.75 9.95
N GLY A 366 -14.78 3.01 10.39
CA GLY A 366 -14.30 4.13 9.58
C GLY A 366 -15.31 4.70 8.57
N GLN A 367 -16.50 4.11 8.41
CA GLN A 367 -17.52 4.60 7.48
C GLN A 367 -18.37 5.73 8.09
N ALA A 368 -18.96 6.54 7.21
CA ALA A 368 -19.93 7.56 7.58
C ALA A 368 -21.30 7.29 6.95
N THR A 369 -22.36 7.69 7.64
CA THR A 369 -23.72 7.64 7.12
C THR A 369 -23.90 8.67 6.00
N PRO A 370 -24.72 8.41 4.98
CA PRO A 370 -25.21 9.44 4.06
C PRO A 370 -25.77 10.65 4.83
N PRO A 371 -25.41 11.89 4.46
CA PRO A 371 -25.85 13.07 5.20
C PRO A 371 -27.33 13.36 4.98
N VAL A 372 -28.03 13.81 6.02
CA VAL A 372 -29.32 14.50 5.86
C VAL A 372 -29.02 15.97 5.58
N ILE A 373 -29.59 16.51 4.50
CA ILE A 373 -29.45 17.93 4.14
C ILE A 373 -30.69 18.68 4.62
N LEU A 374 -30.51 19.64 5.52
CA LEU A 374 -31.52 20.53 6.04
C LEU A 374 -31.46 21.84 5.25
N GLN A 375 -32.53 22.15 4.51
CA GLN A 375 -32.68 23.46 3.86
C GLN A 375 -33.21 24.43 4.92
N THR A 376 -32.41 25.44 5.26
CA THR A 376 -32.69 26.35 6.37
C THR A 376 -32.81 27.79 5.92
N THR A 377 -33.66 28.57 6.56
CA THR A 377 -33.73 30.02 6.44
C THR A 377 -33.31 30.66 7.76
N ALA A 378 -32.40 31.65 7.71
CA ALA A 378 -32.07 32.45 8.88
C ALA A 378 -33.18 33.46 9.16
N THR A 379 -33.65 33.53 10.41
CA THR A 379 -34.78 34.40 10.81
C THR A 379 -34.40 35.47 11.83
N ALA A 380 -33.16 35.48 12.32
CA ALA A 380 -32.64 36.48 13.26
C ALA A 380 -31.21 36.89 12.94
N GLU A 381 -30.82 38.07 13.41
CA GLU A 381 -29.42 38.53 13.41
C GLU A 381 -28.63 37.94 14.59
N GLY A 382 -27.30 37.98 14.48
CA GLY A 382 -26.38 37.57 15.55
C GLY A 382 -25.95 36.11 15.45
N VAL A 383 -25.30 35.61 16.51
CA VAL A 383 -24.73 34.27 16.54
C VAL A 383 -25.84 33.23 16.74
N ILE A 384 -25.98 32.33 15.76
CA ILE A 384 -26.94 31.21 15.76
C ILE A 384 -26.12 29.92 15.85
N VAL A 385 -26.26 29.17 16.95
CA VAL A 385 -25.52 27.92 17.16
C VAL A 385 -26.49 26.75 17.10
N ASN A 386 -26.38 25.93 16.06
CA ASN A 386 -27.18 24.72 15.91
C ASN A 386 -26.40 23.51 16.44
N SER A 387 -27.08 22.62 17.19
CA SER A 387 -26.46 21.48 17.86
C SER A 387 -27.04 20.17 17.35
N LEU A 388 -26.18 19.19 17.07
CA LEU A 388 -26.55 17.83 16.74
C LEU A 388 -26.12 16.90 17.88
N THR A 389 -27.02 16.00 18.28
CA THR A 389 -26.72 14.89 19.20
C THR A 389 -27.01 13.56 18.52
N VAL A 390 -26.18 12.55 18.77
CA VAL A 390 -26.33 11.17 18.25
C VAL A 390 -26.58 10.21 19.41
N THR A 391 -27.54 9.32 19.25
CA THR A 391 -27.84 8.25 20.22
C THR A 391 -28.13 6.92 19.51
N THR A 392 -27.90 5.81 20.23
CA THR A 392 -28.11 4.44 19.72
C THR A 392 -28.96 3.63 20.69
N PRO A 393 -30.30 3.76 20.66
CA PRO A 393 -31.18 3.08 21.63
C PRO A 393 -31.16 1.55 21.50
N PHE A 394 -30.78 1.03 20.34
CA PHE A 394 -30.62 -0.40 20.09
C PHE A 394 -29.34 -0.62 19.30
N THR A 395 -28.39 -1.35 19.87
CA THR A 395 -27.04 -1.54 19.30
C THR A 395 -26.51 -2.93 19.59
N ASN A 396 -25.62 -3.41 18.72
CA ASN A 396 -24.83 -4.63 18.94
C ASN A 396 -23.78 -4.44 20.03
N LEU A 397 -23.19 -3.25 20.09
CA LEU A 397 -22.17 -2.87 21.07
C LEU A 397 -22.45 -1.45 21.55
N GLU A 398 -22.31 -1.24 22.86
CA GLU A 398 -22.48 0.09 23.44
C GLU A 398 -21.35 1.02 22.98
N ASP A 399 -21.73 2.23 22.56
CA ASP A 399 -20.79 3.32 22.34
C ASP A 399 -20.43 3.92 23.70
N LEU A 400 -19.17 3.70 24.11
CA LEU A 400 -18.66 4.17 25.38
C LEU A 400 -18.07 5.59 25.31
N ASN A 401 -17.85 6.14 24.11
CA ASN A 401 -17.26 7.46 23.91
C ASN A 401 -18.33 8.52 23.67
N LEU A 402 -19.18 8.78 24.66
CA LEU A 402 -20.32 9.70 24.48
C LEU A 402 -19.93 11.18 24.24
N ALA A 403 -18.65 11.54 24.36
CA ALA A 403 -18.19 12.92 24.26
C ALA A 403 -18.22 13.47 22.81
N ASN A 404 -18.02 12.62 21.81
CA ASN A 404 -18.06 13.00 20.40
C ASN A 404 -19.45 12.79 19.76
N ASN A 405 -20.44 12.40 20.57
CA ASN A 405 -21.84 12.23 20.13
C ASN A 405 -22.59 13.57 20.09
N ILE A 406 -21.92 14.68 20.41
CA ILE A 406 -22.49 16.03 20.37
C ILE A 406 -21.56 16.94 19.57
N VAL A 407 -22.12 17.68 18.61
CA VAL A 407 -21.38 18.68 17.83
C VAL A 407 -22.24 19.90 17.59
N THR A 408 -21.63 21.09 17.61
CA THR A 408 -22.29 22.35 17.31
C THR A 408 -21.72 23.00 16.05
N TYR A 409 -22.57 23.66 15.26
CA TYR A 409 -22.16 24.50 14.14
C TYR A 409 -22.80 25.87 14.28
N GLY A 410 -21.96 26.90 14.39
CA GLY A 410 -22.39 28.29 14.54
C GLY A 410 -22.34 29.05 13.22
N VAL A 411 -23.33 29.91 12.98
CA VAL A 411 -23.33 30.93 11.91
C VAL A 411 -23.61 32.31 12.51
N THR A 412 -23.22 33.37 11.81
CA THR A 412 -23.58 34.74 12.19
C THR A 412 -24.57 35.31 11.19
N GLY A 413 -25.78 35.64 11.67
CA GLY A 413 -26.86 36.23 10.90
C GLY A 413 -26.75 37.76 10.77
N SER A 414 -27.02 38.29 9.59
CA SER A 414 -27.13 39.73 9.31
C SER A 414 -28.42 40.04 8.53
N THR A 415 -29.03 41.20 8.72
CA THR A 415 -30.11 41.66 7.82
C THR A 415 -29.55 42.02 6.43
N GLY A 416 -30.42 42.03 5.42
CA GLY A 416 -30.04 42.45 4.07
C GLY A 416 -29.53 43.89 3.98
N ASP A 417 -29.92 44.77 4.91
CA ASP A 417 -29.40 46.15 5.01
C ASP A 417 -27.96 46.19 5.57
N ASN A 418 -27.54 45.12 6.25
CA ASN A 418 -26.22 44.94 6.86
C ASN A 418 -25.36 43.92 6.09
N SER A 419 -25.73 43.56 4.85
CA SER A 419 -24.99 42.61 4.00
C SER A 419 -24.38 43.30 2.78
N ALA A 420 -23.34 42.67 2.21
CA ALA A 420 -22.84 42.99 0.89
C ALA A 420 -23.62 42.19 -0.18
N ASP A 421 -23.31 42.44 -1.45
CA ASP A 421 -23.85 41.73 -2.61
C ASP A 421 -22.71 41.56 -3.62
N ILE A 422 -21.85 40.59 -3.34
CA ILE A 422 -20.61 40.38 -4.07
C ILE A 422 -20.88 39.46 -5.25
N ALA A 423 -20.53 39.92 -6.45
CA ALA A 423 -20.61 39.10 -7.65
C ALA A 423 -19.31 39.13 -8.44
N THR A 424 -19.11 38.09 -9.25
CA THR A 424 -18.01 38.02 -10.21
C THR A 424 -18.55 38.11 -11.63
N ILE A 425 -18.06 39.08 -12.38
CA ILE A 425 -18.29 39.17 -13.82
C ILE A 425 -17.01 38.74 -14.50
N LYS A 426 -17.09 37.71 -15.34
CA LYS A 426 -15.93 37.17 -16.05
C LYS A 426 -16.17 37.17 -17.55
N THR A 427 -15.19 37.70 -18.29
CA THR A 427 -15.19 37.74 -19.74
C THR A 427 -13.87 37.21 -20.30
N ALA A 428 -13.91 36.78 -21.56
CA ALA A 428 -12.75 36.34 -22.32
C ALA A 428 -12.70 37.16 -23.62
N ASP A 429 -11.52 37.65 -23.98
CA ASP A 429 -11.34 38.52 -25.16
C ASP A 429 -11.62 37.81 -26.49
N LEU A 430 -11.49 36.49 -26.53
CA LEU A 430 -11.58 35.69 -27.74
C LEU A 430 -12.56 34.55 -27.51
N ALA A 431 -13.54 34.42 -28.40
CA ALA A 431 -14.49 33.32 -28.37
C ALA A 431 -13.86 31.99 -28.82
N THR A 432 -12.85 32.06 -29.70
CA THR A 432 -12.03 30.94 -30.15
C THR A 432 -10.57 31.35 -30.18
N LEU A 433 -9.68 30.44 -29.80
CA LEU A 433 -8.26 30.70 -29.66
C LEU A 433 -7.45 29.58 -30.33
N PRO A 434 -6.57 29.89 -31.31
CA PRO A 434 -5.58 28.93 -31.80
C PRO A 434 -4.64 28.47 -30.66
N VAL A 435 -4.25 27.20 -30.66
CA VAL A 435 -3.32 26.67 -29.65
C VAL A 435 -2.03 27.48 -29.68
N GLY A 436 -1.55 27.87 -28.50
CA GLY A 436 -0.34 28.66 -28.35
C GLY A 436 -0.53 30.16 -28.51
N GLU A 437 -1.72 30.69 -28.83
CA GLU A 437 -2.03 32.13 -28.75
C GLU A 437 -2.41 32.56 -27.33
N VAL A 438 -2.39 33.87 -27.06
CA VAL A 438 -2.73 34.43 -25.74
C VAL A 438 -4.23 34.64 -25.63
N GLN A 439 -4.83 34.07 -24.58
CA GLN A 439 -6.17 34.37 -24.10
C GLN A 439 -6.09 35.29 -22.89
N THR A 440 -6.79 36.41 -22.94
CA THR A 440 -7.00 37.27 -21.77
C THR A 440 -8.37 37.00 -21.16
N PHE A 441 -8.41 36.80 -19.85
CA PHE A 441 -9.63 36.82 -19.06
C PHE A 441 -9.66 38.09 -18.21
N THR A 442 -10.82 38.73 -18.17
CA THR A 442 -11.08 39.89 -17.32
C THR A 442 -12.11 39.50 -16.27
N ILE A 443 -11.76 39.66 -15.01
CA ILE A 443 -12.60 39.36 -13.85
C ILE A 443 -12.85 40.66 -13.09
N GLU A 444 -14.10 41.07 -13.03
CA GLU A 444 -14.55 42.19 -12.20
C GLU A 444 -15.25 41.64 -10.95
N VAL A 445 -14.86 42.13 -9.77
CA VAL A 445 -15.51 41.78 -8.50
C VAL A 445 -16.36 42.95 -8.07
N THR A 446 -17.68 42.79 -8.10
CA THR A 446 -18.64 43.88 -7.86
C THR A 446 -19.22 43.79 -6.47
N ASN A 447 -19.64 44.92 -5.90
CA ASN A 447 -20.47 44.95 -4.70
C ASN A 447 -21.65 45.91 -4.92
N THR A 448 -22.82 45.36 -5.24
CA THR A 448 -24.06 46.12 -5.47
C THR A 448 -24.93 46.21 -4.21
N GLY A 449 -24.37 45.84 -3.07
CA GLY A 449 -25.06 45.75 -1.79
C GLY A 449 -25.11 47.08 -1.06
N PRO A 450 -25.89 47.19 0.02
CA PRO A 450 -25.97 48.40 0.82
C PRO A 450 -24.76 48.62 1.74
N GLN A 451 -23.88 47.62 1.92
CA GLN A 451 -22.69 47.71 2.78
C GLN A 451 -21.39 47.39 2.04
N PRO A 452 -20.25 47.98 2.47
CA PRO A 452 -18.93 47.52 2.04
C PRO A 452 -18.66 46.08 2.51
N SER A 453 -17.92 45.33 1.71
CA SER A 453 -17.42 44.00 2.10
C SER A 453 -15.94 44.04 2.42
N THR A 454 -15.46 43.13 3.27
CA THR A 454 -14.06 43.02 3.68
C THR A 454 -13.58 41.58 3.64
N ALA A 455 -12.25 41.38 3.62
CA ALA A 455 -11.62 40.05 3.65
C ALA A 455 -12.15 39.12 2.54
N ILE A 456 -12.15 39.61 1.30
CA ILE A 456 -12.65 38.88 0.15
C ILE A 456 -11.50 38.06 -0.45
N THR A 457 -11.78 36.81 -0.75
CA THR A 457 -10.89 35.95 -1.53
C THR A 457 -11.55 35.64 -2.88
N LEU A 458 -10.86 35.99 -3.96
CA LEU A 458 -11.19 35.59 -5.33
C LEU A 458 -10.31 34.41 -5.72
N THR A 459 -10.93 33.32 -6.17
CA THR A 459 -10.23 32.16 -6.72
C THR A 459 -10.65 31.90 -8.16
N ASP A 460 -9.69 31.60 -9.02
CA ASP A 460 -9.94 31.20 -10.41
C ASP A 460 -8.99 30.06 -10.83
N ASN A 461 -9.58 28.93 -11.23
CA ASN A 461 -8.83 27.69 -11.51
C ASN A 461 -8.54 27.57 -13.01
N LEU A 462 -7.28 27.81 -13.40
CA LEU A 462 -6.81 27.81 -14.80
C LEU A 462 -6.48 26.40 -15.30
N VAL A 463 -7.37 25.44 -15.05
CA VAL A 463 -7.13 24.02 -15.32
C VAL A 463 -7.09 23.76 -16.82
N ARG A 464 -5.97 23.21 -17.32
CA ARG A 464 -5.73 22.92 -18.74
C ARG A 464 -5.74 24.15 -19.65
N LEU A 465 -5.65 25.34 -19.08
CA LEU A 465 -5.58 26.63 -19.81
C LEU A 465 -4.16 27.18 -19.91
N ILE A 466 -3.19 26.52 -19.29
CA ILE A 466 -1.78 26.94 -19.24
C ILE A 466 -0.85 25.73 -19.10
N ASN A 467 0.44 25.93 -19.32
CA ASN A 467 1.51 25.13 -18.73
C ASN A 467 2.05 25.81 -17.45
N ASN A 468 2.87 25.13 -16.67
CA ASN A 468 3.34 25.65 -15.38
C ASN A 468 4.35 26.82 -15.44
N ALA A 469 4.81 27.20 -16.64
CA ALA A 469 5.81 28.25 -16.82
C ALA A 469 5.20 29.66 -16.83
N GLU A 470 5.99 30.66 -16.41
CA GLU A 470 5.64 32.09 -16.36
C GLU A 470 6.47 32.91 -17.36
N GLY A 471 5.87 33.92 -18.00
CA GLY A 471 6.57 34.86 -18.89
C GLY A 471 5.92 35.09 -20.26
N PRO A 472 6.59 35.84 -21.16
CA PRO A 472 5.99 36.30 -22.43
C PRO A 472 5.93 35.21 -23.53
N ASP A 473 6.97 34.40 -23.68
CA ASP A 473 7.12 33.44 -24.80
C ASP A 473 7.20 32.00 -24.30
N GLY A 474 6.39 31.10 -24.86
CA GLY A 474 6.34 29.67 -24.50
C GLY A 474 5.78 29.36 -23.10
N ALA A 475 5.66 30.36 -22.24
CA ALA A 475 5.06 30.25 -20.91
C ALA A 475 3.54 30.20 -20.96
N GLY A 476 2.96 29.44 -20.02
CA GLY A 476 1.53 29.25 -19.88
C GLY A 476 0.85 30.43 -19.19
N LEU A 477 1.43 30.96 -18.12
CA LEU A 477 0.94 32.19 -17.49
C LEU A 477 1.73 33.39 -18.01
N VAL A 478 1.07 34.31 -18.71
CA VAL A 478 1.72 35.44 -19.39
C VAL A 478 1.81 36.66 -18.50
N SER A 479 0.69 37.07 -17.89
CA SER A 479 0.66 38.21 -16.97
C SER A 479 -0.57 38.18 -16.06
N ILE A 480 -0.43 38.79 -14.88
CA ILE A 480 -1.53 39.15 -14.00
C ILE A 480 -1.45 40.67 -13.79
N ALA A 481 -2.53 41.37 -14.10
CA ALA A 481 -2.66 42.80 -13.89
C ALA A 481 -3.87 43.07 -12.98
N VAL A 482 -3.69 44.02 -12.06
CA VAL A 482 -4.70 44.39 -11.08
C VAL A 482 -4.99 45.88 -11.22
N ALA A 483 -6.24 46.22 -11.49
CA ALA A 483 -6.78 47.56 -11.34
C ALA A 483 -7.67 47.58 -10.10
N ALA A 484 -7.14 48.10 -8.98
CA ALA A 484 -7.84 48.08 -7.70
C ALA A 484 -9.11 48.96 -7.70
N ASN A 485 -9.11 50.06 -8.46
CA ASN A 485 -10.22 51.02 -8.53
C ASN A 485 -10.72 51.44 -7.14
N ALA A 486 -12.02 51.30 -6.84
CA ALA A 486 -12.59 51.66 -5.54
C ALA A 486 -12.17 50.71 -4.39
N ALA A 487 -11.65 49.52 -4.70
CA ALA A 487 -11.22 48.55 -3.69
C ALA A 487 -9.82 48.86 -3.14
N SER A 488 -9.54 48.36 -1.94
CA SER A 488 -8.22 48.46 -1.30
C SER A 488 -7.67 47.08 -0.95
N GLY A 489 -6.34 46.99 -0.86
CA GLY A 489 -5.64 45.74 -0.51
C GLY A 489 -5.72 44.65 -1.57
N VAL A 490 -5.91 45.01 -2.84
CA VAL A 490 -6.01 44.02 -3.92
C VAL A 490 -4.63 43.46 -4.26
N ALA A 491 -4.42 42.18 -3.96
CA ALA A 491 -3.18 41.48 -4.27
C ALA A 491 -3.50 40.10 -4.86
N CYS A 492 -2.81 39.72 -5.93
CA CYS A 492 -3.05 38.45 -6.63
C CYS A 492 -1.77 37.63 -6.74
N THR A 493 -1.91 36.33 -6.59
CA THR A 493 -0.87 35.33 -6.87
C THR A 493 -1.49 34.20 -7.70
N ALA A 494 -0.66 33.40 -8.38
CA ALA A 494 -1.16 32.23 -9.10
C ALA A 494 -0.29 31.00 -8.83
N PRO A 495 -0.33 30.43 -7.61
CA PRO A 495 0.46 29.25 -7.27
C PRO A 495 0.23 28.07 -8.22
N VAL A 496 1.28 27.27 -8.35
CA VAL A 496 1.29 26.02 -9.12
C VAL A 496 0.38 24.98 -8.46
N THR A 497 -0.55 24.42 -9.23
CA THR A 497 -1.43 23.33 -8.79
C THR A 497 -1.23 22.02 -9.57
N GLY A 498 -0.50 22.05 -10.68
CA GLY A 498 -0.19 20.88 -11.50
C GLY A 498 0.53 21.25 -12.80
N GLY A 499 1.00 20.28 -13.58
CA GLY A 499 1.82 20.55 -14.79
C GLY A 499 1.16 21.45 -15.85
N THR A 500 -0.18 21.47 -15.89
CA THR A 500 -0.99 22.32 -16.79
C THR A 500 -2.08 23.09 -16.04
N SER A 501 -1.86 23.39 -14.75
CA SER A 501 -2.83 24.11 -13.93
C SER A 501 -2.18 25.02 -12.90
N ARG A 502 -2.78 26.20 -12.74
CA ARG A 502 -2.55 27.11 -11.63
C ARG A 502 -3.88 27.58 -11.08
N ARG A 503 -3.86 28.05 -9.84
CA ARG A 503 -5.00 28.69 -9.19
C ARG A 503 -4.65 30.14 -8.95
N LEU A 504 -5.35 31.07 -9.63
CA LEU A 504 -5.29 32.48 -9.28
C LEU A 504 -5.99 32.66 -7.93
N GLU A 505 -5.30 33.30 -7.01
CA GLU A 505 -5.78 33.66 -5.68
C GLU A 505 -5.55 35.16 -5.50
N CYS A 506 -6.63 35.91 -5.37
CA CYS A 506 -6.56 37.32 -5.02
C CYS A 506 -7.22 37.60 -3.70
N THR A 507 -6.58 38.42 -2.87
CA THR A 507 -7.17 39.02 -1.67
C THR A 507 -7.65 40.43 -2.01
N ILE A 508 -8.80 40.82 -1.46
CA ILE A 508 -9.29 42.21 -1.46
C ILE A 508 -9.66 42.54 -0.01
N ASP A 509 -8.92 43.46 0.61
CA ASP A 509 -9.11 43.80 2.01
C ASP A 509 -10.45 44.50 2.24
N THR A 510 -10.81 45.44 1.36
CA THR A 510 -12.10 46.15 1.41
C THR A 510 -12.61 46.46 0.02
N LEU A 511 -13.88 46.14 -0.21
CA LEU A 511 -14.65 46.46 -1.41
C LEU A 511 -15.86 47.32 -1.03
N PRO A 512 -15.78 48.64 -1.22
CA PRO A 512 -16.94 49.52 -1.11
C PRO A 512 -18.05 49.15 -2.10
N ILE A 513 -19.21 49.77 -1.93
CA ILE A 513 -20.27 49.73 -2.94
C ILE A 513 -19.69 50.32 -4.23
N CYS A 514 -19.83 49.60 -5.33
CA CYS A 514 -19.28 50.00 -6.63
C CYS A 514 -20.27 49.68 -7.75
N THR A 515 -20.10 50.37 -8.88
CA THR A 515 -20.91 50.19 -10.08
C THR A 515 -20.15 49.31 -11.08
N PRO A 516 -20.71 48.16 -11.49
CA PRO A 516 -20.10 47.29 -12.49
C PRO A 516 -19.76 48.06 -13.77
N GLY A 517 -18.56 47.85 -14.30
CA GLY A 517 -18.00 48.50 -15.48
C GLY A 517 -17.50 49.93 -15.27
N ALA A 518 -17.58 50.49 -14.06
CA ALA A 518 -17.16 51.87 -13.78
C ALA A 518 -16.00 51.94 -12.78
N ASP A 519 -16.18 51.44 -11.56
CA ASP A 519 -15.25 51.65 -10.45
C ASP A 519 -15.00 50.42 -9.55
N CYS A 520 -15.56 49.25 -9.89
CA CYS A 520 -15.25 47.99 -9.22
C CYS A 520 -13.83 47.49 -9.59
N PRO A 521 -13.13 46.73 -8.72
CA PRO A 521 -11.81 46.19 -9.01
C PRO A 521 -11.85 45.20 -10.18
N VAL A 522 -10.85 45.30 -11.05
CA VAL A 522 -10.69 44.44 -12.23
C VAL A 522 -9.34 43.72 -12.17
N ILE A 523 -9.39 42.40 -12.29
CA ILE A 523 -8.22 41.52 -12.41
C ILE A 523 -8.18 41.00 -13.85
N THR A 524 -7.10 41.29 -14.55
CA THR A 524 -6.87 40.81 -15.91
C THR A 524 -5.76 39.76 -15.89
N ILE A 525 -6.05 38.59 -16.43
CA ILE A 525 -5.09 37.49 -16.52
C ILE A 525 -4.92 37.03 -17.96
N ALA A 526 -3.67 37.08 -18.43
CA ALA A 526 -3.30 36.60 -19.76
C ALA A 526 -2.66 35.22 -19.63
N VAL A 527 -3.19 34.26 -20.38
CA VAL A 527 -2.77 32.86 -20.38
C VAL A 527 -2.53 32.37 -21.79
N ARG A 528 -1.66 31.37 -21.95
CA ARG A 528 -1.36 30.71 -23.21
C ARG A 528 -1.69 29.22 -23.09
N PRO A 529 -2.86 28.77 -23.58
CA PRO A 529 -3.25 27.37 -23.53
C PRO A 529 -2.35 26.49 -24.40
N GLY A 530 -1.90 25.38 -23.82
CA GLY A 530 -1.17 24.31 -24.53
C GLY A 530 -2.03 23.06 -24.78
N GLY A 531 -1.54 22.18 -25.65
CA GLY A 531 -2.10 20.84 -25.92
C GLY A 531 -3.16 20.80 -27.02
N GLU A 532 -3.89 19.68 -27.09
CA GLU A 532 -4.91 19.41 -28.12
C GLU A 532 -6.11 20.38 -28.03
N GLY A 533 -6.73 20.63 -29.18
CA GLY A 533 -7.93 21.47 -29.31
C GLY A 533 -9.15 20.88 -28.57
N GLY A 534 -10.01 21.74 -28.03
CA GLY A 534 -11.22 21.33 -27.31
C GLY A 534 -11.81 22.46 -26.47
N GLU A 535 -13.10 22.31 -26.12
CA GLU A 535 -13.83 23.24 -25.26
C GLU A 535 -13.27 23.22 -23.83
N ARG A 536 -13.13 24.40 -23.22
CA ARG A 536 -12.60 24.59 -21.87
C ARG A 536 -13.44 25.64 -21.15
N THR A 537 -13.79 25.37 -19.90
CA THR A 537 -14.54 26.31 -19.04
C THR A 537 -13.61 26.86 -17.96
N ASN A 538 -13.69 28.17 -17.70
CA ASN A 538 -12.91 28.84 -16.67
C ASN A 538 -13.83 29.60 -15.72
N THR A 539 -13.85 29.24 -14.44
CA THR A 539 -14.81 29.77 -13.46
C THR A 539 -14.08 30.45 -12.31
N ALA A 540 -14.42 31.72 -12.08
CA ALA A 540 -13.91 32.50 -10.96
C ALA A 540 -14.99 32.68 -9.88
N ARG A 541 -14.61 32.64 -8.61
CA ARG A 541 -15.49 32.80 -7.46
C ARG A 541 -14.88 33.76 -6.45
N ALA A 542 -15.64 34.76 -6.03
CA ALA A 542 -15.29 35.66 -4.92
C ALA A 542 -16.16 35.34 -3.70
N ILE A 543 -15.58 35.43 -2.51
CA ILE A 543 -16.25 35.15 -1.24
C ILE A 543 -15.69 36.07 -0.16
N SER A 544 -16.54 36.68 0.66
CA SER A 544 -16.11 37.38 1.88
C SER A 544 -16.15 36.46 3.08
N SER A 545 -15.07 36.39 3.86
CA SER A 545 -15.07 35.66 5.14
C SER A 545 -15.58 36.48 6.33
N ALA A 546 -15.90 37.76 6.14
CA ALA A 546 -16.20 38.70 7.22
C ALA A 546 -17.57 39.38 7.11
N VAL A 547 -18.13 39.50 5.90
CA VAL A 547 -19.40 40.17 5.63
C VAL A 547 -20.33 39.22 4.90
N ALA A 548 -21.56 39.09 5.38
CA ALA A 548 -22.56 38.24 4.75
C ALA A 548 -22.89 38.73 3.34
N ASP A 549 -23.18 37.80 2.44
CA ASP A 549 -23.45 38.03 1.03
C ASP A 549 -24.88 37.54 0.70
N ARG A 550 -25.67 38.38 0.06
CA ARG A 550 -27.13 38.20 -0.07
C ARG A 550 -27.58 37.55 -1.38
#